data_AF-A0A7J8STL4-F1
#
_entry.id   AF-A0A7J8STL4-F1
#
_cell.length_a   1.000
_cell.length_b   1.000
_cell.length_c   1.000
_cell.angle_alpha   90.00
_cell.angle_beta   90.00
_cell.angle_gamma   90.00
#
_symmetry.space_group_name_H-M   'P 1'
#
loop_
_entity.id
_entity.type
_entity.pdbx_description
1 polymer ?
#
loop_
_entity_poly.entity_id
_entity_poly.type
_entity_poly.pdbx_seq_one_letter_code
_entity_poly.pdbx_strand_id
1 'polypeptide(L)'
;MVVLSARDGKRGLEALESLKYSGLSDYLIFHQFDVADPESIASLTDFVKKQFGKLDFLVNSRDIWSKVIDGNYELAEECLKINYYGAKRTAEALIPLLQLSNLPRIVNVSSSIVML
;
A
#
# COMPACT_ATOMS: atom_id res chain seq x y z
N MET A 1 14.56 -5.91 3.06
CA MET A 1 13.45 -6.63 2.41
C MET A 1 12.39 -5.62 2.04
N VAL A 2 11.76 -5.76 0.87
CA VAL A 2 10.67 -4.93 0.37
C VAL A 2 9.48 -5.84 0.07
N VAL A 3 8.33 -5.49 0.64
CA VAL A 3 7.07 -6.16 0.33
C VAL A 3 6.39 -5.40 -0.80
N LEU A 4 6.38 -5.98 -1.99
CA LEU A 4 5.58 -5.50 -3.11
C LEU A 4 4.15 -5.97 -2.92
N SER A 5 3.20 -5.07 -3.14
CA SER A 5 1.79 -5.38 -2.94
C SER A 5 0.92 -4.80 -4.04
N ALA A 6 -0.11 -5.55 -4.39
CA ALA A 6 -1.09 -5.17 -5.41
C ALA A 6 -2.42 -5.88 -5.13
N ARG A 7 -3.52 -5.25 -5.53
CA ARG A 7 -4.86 -5.85 -5.45
C ARG A 7 -5.00 -7.05 -6.37
N ASP A 8 -4.49 -6.90 -7.59
CA ASP A 8 -4.48 -7.96 -8.59
C ASP A 8 -3.21 -8.81 -8.40
N GLY A 9 -3.41 -10.04 -7.91
CA GLY A 9 -2.31 -10.97 -7.65
C GLY A 9 -1.51 -11.34 -8.89
N LYS A 10 -2.18 -11.47 -10.06
CA LYS A 10 -1.51 -11.82 -11.31
C LYS A 10 -0.59 -10.69 -11.76
N ARG A 11 -1.12 -9.46 -11.84
CA ARG A 11 -0.32 -8.28 -12.22
C ARG A 11 0.79 -7.99 -11.22
N GLY A 12 0.56 -8.25 -9.94
CA GLY A 12 1.56 -8.10 -8.89
C GLY A 12 2.73 -9.08 -9.02
N LEU A 13 2.44 -10.34 -9.34
CA LEU A 13 3.46 -11.37 -9.60
C LEU A 13 4.23 -11.09 -10.89
N GLU A 14 3.56 -10.68 -11.96
CA GLU A 14 4.22 -10.26 -13.21
C GLU A 14 5.19 -9.09 -12.97
N ALA A 15 4.78 -8.10 -12.17
CA ALA A 15 5.65 -6.99 -11.77
C ALA A 15 6.86 -7.48 -10.95
N LEU A 16 6.64 -8.37 -9.98
CA LEU A 16 7.71 -9.00 -9.21
C LEU A 16 8.70 -9.72 -10.15
N GLU A 17 8.22 -10.50 -11.12
CA GLU A 17 9.07 -11.20 -12.08
C GLU A 17 9.88 -10.24 -12.95
N SER A 18 9.28 -9.15 -13.42
CA SER A 18 10.01 -8.13 -14.19
C SER A 18 11.16 -7.51 -13.40
N LEU A 19 10.97 -7.32 -12.08
CA LEU A 19 11.99 -6.76 -11.18
C LEU A 19 13.06 -7.78 -10.78
N LYS A 20 12.83 -9.08 -10.99
CA LYS A 20 13.89 -10.08 -10.77
C LYS A 20 15.05 -9.92 -11.75
N TYR A 21 14.79 -9.39 -12.94
CA TYR A 21 15.84 -9.11 -13.93
C TYR A 21 16.70 -7.89 -13.56
N SER A 22 16.33 -7.11 -12.54
CA SER A 22 17.08 -5.92 -12.11
C SER A 22 18.06 -6.19 -10.96
N GLY A 23 18.31 -7.46 -10.58
CA GLY A 23 19.23 -7.83 -9.50
C GLY A 23 18.69 -7.58 -8.09
N LEU A 24 17.40 -7.28 -7.94
CA LEU A 24 16.73 -7.03 -6.66
C LEU A 24 15.97 -8.25 -6.12
N SER A 25 16.03 -9.39 -6.82
CA SER A 25 15.23 -10.59 -6.59
C SER A 25 15.22 -11.07 -5.13
N ASP A 26 16.38 -11.07 -4.48
CA ASP A 26 16.55 -11.62 -3.13
C ASP A 26 15.96 -10.72 -2.04
N TYR A 27 15.60 -9.48 -2.39
CA TYR A 27 15.08 -8.48 -1.47
C TYR A 27 13.59 -8.20 -1.69
N LEU A 28 12.93 -8.85 -2.65
CA LEU A 28 11.54 -8.59 -3.01
C LEU A 28 10.65 -9.79 -2.70
N ILE A 29 9.57 -9.54 -1.96
CA ILE A 29 8.51 -10.52 -1.72
C ILE A 29 7.18 -9.90 -2.11
N PHE A 30 6.32 -10.67 -2.77
CA PHE A 30 4.97 -10.22 -3.08
C PHE A 30 3.97 -10.67 -2.01
N HIS A 31 3.07 -9.75 -1.62
CA HIS A 31 1.89 -10.06 -0.82
C HIS A 31 0.68 -9.35 -1.43
N GLN A 32 -0.39 -10.09 -1.73
CA GLN A 32 -1.60 -9.47 -2.26
C GLN A 32 -2.21 -8.53 -1.21
N PHE A 33 -2.64 -7.35 -1.65
CA PHE A 33 -3.15 -6.33 -0.76
C PHE A 33 -4.19 -5.45 -1.46
N ASP A 34 -5.37 -5.32 -0.86
CA ASP A 34 -6.37 -4.33 -1.22
C ASP A 34 -6.63 -3.38 -0.06
N VAL A 35 -6.28 -2.11 -0.27
CA VAL A 35 -6.43 -1.06 0.73
C VAL A 35 -7.91 -0.78 1.09
N ALA A 36 -8.84 -1.21 0.24
CA ALA A 36 -10.27 -1.09 0.49
C ALA A 36 -10.84 -2.22 1.37
N ASP A 37 -10.10 -3.31 1.56
CA ASP A 37 -10.55 -4.52 2.25
C ASP A 37 -9.90 -4.64 3.65
N PRO A 38 -10.67 -4.55 4.74
CA PRO A 38 -10.15 -4.70 6.10
C PRO A 38 -9.46 -6.06 6.35
N GLU A 39 -9.95 -7.15 5.77
CA GLU A 39 -9.33 -8.48 5.92
C GLU A 39 -7.96 -8.52 5.24
N SER A 40 -7.83 -7.84 4.09
CA SER A 40 -6.56 -7.67 3.41
C SER A 40 -5.54 -6.87 4.24
N ILE A 41 -5.99 -5.81 4.94
CA ILE A 41 -5.16 -5.04 5.87
C ILE A 41 -4.70 -5.89 7.06
N ALA A 42 -5.61 -6.66 7.65
CA ALA A 42 -5.29 -7.57 8.75
C ALA A 42 -4.28 -8.64 8.32
N SER A 43 -4.51 -9.27 7.17
CA SER A 43 -3.62 -10.27 6.57
C SER A 43 -2.20 -9.72 6.33
N LEU A 44 -2.09 -8.52 5.75
CA LEU A 44 -0.79 -7.86 5.55
C LEU A 44 -0.08 -7.57 6.87
N THR A 45 -0.81 -7.07 7.87
CA THR A 45 -0.26 -6.76 9.20
C THR A 45 0.30 -8.02 9.86
N ASP A 46 -0.46 -9.10 9.82
CA ASP A 46 -0.05 -10.41 10.34
C ASP A 46 1.17 -10.97 9.61
N PHE A 47 1.19 -10.85 8.28
CA PHE A 47 2.31 -11.29 7.45
C PHE A 47 3.60 -10.54 7.84
N VAL A 48 3.56 -9.21 7.90
CA VAL A 48 4.73 -8.39 8.25
C VAL A 48 5.20 -8.69 9.67
N LYS A 49 4.27 -8.82 10.61
CA LYS A 49 4.58 -9.18 12.00
C LYS A 49 5.26 -10.54 12.10
N LYS A 50 4.74 -11.57 11.42
CA LYS A 50 5.28 -12.94 11.47
C LYS A 50 6.62 -13.07 10.77
N GLN A 51 6.79 -12.43 9.61
CA GLN A 51 8.01 -12.56 8.80
C GLN A 51 9.15 -11.65 9.24
N PHE A 52 8.83 -10.42 9.68
CA PHE A 52 9.85 -9.39 9.91
C PHE A 52 9.85 -8.84 11.33
N GLY A 53 8.75 -8.98 12.07
CA GLY A 53 8.62 -8.50 13.45
C GLY A 53 8.53 -6.98 13.62
N LYS A 54 8.80 -6.20 12.57
CA LYS A 54 8.77 -4.74 12.55
C LYS A 54 8.51 -4.21 11.14
N LEU A 55 8.23 -2.91 11.03
CA LEU A 55 8.13 -2.19 9.76
C LEU A 55 8.97 -0.91 9.84
N ASP A 56 9.84 -0.65 8.86
CA ASP A 56 10.64 0.58 8.85
C ASP A 56 9.98 1.69 7.98
N PHE A 57 9.38 1.31 6.84
CA PHE A 57 8.77 2.25 5.90
C PHE A 57 7.41 1.74 5.42
N LEU A 58 6.39 2.59 5.48
CA LEU A 58 5.11 2.39 4.80
C LEU A 58 5.00 3.39 3.64
N VAL A 59 4.69 2.91 2.44
CA VAL A 59 4.47 3.76 1.27
C VAL A 59 3.05 3.53 0.75
N ASN A 60 2.20 4.55 0.89
CA ASN A 60 0.83 4.57 0.38
C ASN A 60 0.81 5.25 -0.99
N SER A 61 0.84 4.45 -2.07
CA SER A 61 1.01 4.95 -3.45
C SER A 61 -0.23 4.80 -4.35
N ARG A 62 -1.43 4.75 -3.79
CA ARG A 62 -2.64 4.60 -4.61
C ARG A 62 -3.13 5.96 -5.07
N ASP A 63 -3.25 6.12 -6.38
CA ASP A 63 -3.76 7.33 -7.01
C ASP A 63 -4.89 6.96 -7.97
N ILE A 64 -6.12 7.23 -7.53
CA ILE A 64 -7.32 7.18 -8.38
C ILE A 64 -7.91 8.58 -8.57
N TRP A 65 -7.21 9.63 -8.12
CA TRP A 65 -7.71 11.01 -8.13
C TRP A 65 -8.00 11.52 -9.54
N SER A 66 -7.29 11.00 -10.55
CA SER A 66 -7.54 11.32 -11.96
C SER A 66 -8.96 11.00 -12.43
N LYS A 67 -9.66 10.07 -11.77
CA LYS A 67 -11.07 9.74 -12.09
C LYS A 67 -12.09 10.71 -11.50
N VAL A 68 -11.67 11.60 -10.59
CA VAL A 68 -12.57 12.56 -9.94
C VAL A 68 -12.81 13.79 -10.80
N ILE A 69 -11.84 14.20 -11.64
CA ILE A 69 -11.95 15.39 -12.49
C ILE A 69 -13.19 15.31 -13.41
N ASP A 70 -13.45 14.14 -13.97
CA ASP A 70 -14.59 13.88 -14.87
C ASP A 70 -15.71 13.08 -14.17
N GLY A 71 -15.62 12.92 -12.85
CA GLY A 71 -16.39 11.94 -12.08
C GLY A 71 -17.70 12.49 -11.50
N ASN A 72 -18.60 11.56 -11.14
CA ASN A 72 -19.79 11.84 -10.35
C ASN A 72 -19.51 11.69 -8.84
N TYR A 73 -20.53 11.94 -8.01
CA TYR A 73 -20.42 11.84 -6.56
C TYR A 73 -19.95 10.45 -6.09
N GLU A 74 -20.35 9.39 -6.78
CA GLU A 74 -19.99 8.02 -6.48
C GLU A 74 -18.48 7.78 -6.65
N LEU A 75 -17.89 8.30 -7.73
CA LEU A 75 -16.44 8.23 -7.98
C LEU A 75 -15.64 9.06 -6.98
N ALA A 76 -16.16 10.21 -6.56
CA ALA A 76 -15.55 11.01 -5.50
C ALA A 76 -15.55 10.25 -4.15
N GLU A 77 -16.66 9.60 -3.82
CA GLU A 77 -16.77 8.78 -2.61
C GLU A 77 -15.81 7.58 -2.65
N GLU A 78 -15.71 6.88 -3.80
CA GLU A 78 -14.76 5.79 -4.00
C GLU A 78 -13.31 6.26 -3.83
N CYS A 79 -12.96 7.43 -4.38
CA CYS A 79 -11.64 8.01 -4.24
C CYS A 79 -11.30 8.34 -2.78
N LEU A 80 -12.23 8.91 -2.01
CA LEU A 80 -12.04 9.15 -0.59
C LEU A 80 -11.88 7.85 0.20
N LYS A 81 -12.74 6.86 -0.08
CA LYS A 81 -12.68 5.52 0.54
C LYS A 81 -11.31 4.89 0.36
N ILE A 82 -10.73 5.00 -0.83
CA ILE A 82 -9.48 4.31 -1.16
C ILE A 82 -8.24 5.13 -0.79
N ASN A 83 -8.15 6.38 -1.24
CA ASN A 83 -6.93 7.18 -1.13
C ASN A 83 -6.73 7.73 0.28
N TYR A 84 -7.82 8.06 0.99
CA TYR A 84 -7.75 8.62 2.34
C TYR A 84 -8.06 7.57 3.40
N TYR A 85 -9.27 7.03 3.42
CA TYR A 85 -9.68 6.11 4.50
C TYR A 85 -8.92 4.79 4.45
N GLY A 86 -8.68 4.24 3.27
CA GLY A 86 -7.85 3.05 3.08
C GLY A 86 -6.42 3.26 3.59
N ALA A 87 -5.77 4.33 3.14
CA ALA A 87 -4.41 4.67 3.57
C ALA A 87 -4.33 4.88 5.10
N LYS A 88 -5.31 5.59 5.68
CA LYS A 88 -5.41 5.81 7.12
C LYS A 88 -5.53 4.49 7.90
N ARG A 89 -6.47 3.61 7.51
CA ARG A 89 -6.68 2.31 8.17
C ARG A 89 -5.44 1.42 8.09
N THR A 90 -4.77 1.43 6.94
CA THR A 90 -3.53 0.69 6.71
C THR A 90 -2.41 1.21 7.61
N ALA A 91 -2.25 2.53 7.69
CA ALA A 91 -1.29 3.15 8.59
C ALA A 91 -1.61 2.78 10.05
N GLU A 92 -2.86 2.94 10.50
CA GLU A 92 -3.27 2.61 11.87
C GLU A 92 -2.98 1.15 12.25
N ALA A 93 -3.25 0.22 11.35
CA ALA A 93 -2.97 -1.21 11.57
C ALA A 93 -1.46 -1.50 11.68
N LEU A 94 -0.62 -0.76 10.95
CA LEU A 94 0.82 -0.97 10.89
C LEU A 94 1.63 -0.09 11.85
N ILE A 95 1.03 0.93 12.48
CA ILE A 95 1.67 1.80 13.48
C ILE A 95 2.38 0.99 14.58
N PRO A 96 1.78 -0.06 15.18
CA PRO A 96 2.46 -0.86 16.19
C PRO A 96 3.76 -1.50 15.69
N LEU A 97 3.83 -1.89 14.42
CA LEU A 97 5.05 -2.44 13.81
C LEU A 97 6.06 -1.34 13.45
N LEU A 98 5.57 -0.16 13.06
CA LEU A 98 6.41 1.02 12.81
C LEU A 98 7.12 1.51 14.07
N GLN A 99 6.43 1.51 15.21
CA GLN A 99 7.01 1.91 16.50
C GLN A 99 8.18 1.03 16.97
N LEU A 100 8.33 -0.17 16.39
CA LEU A 100 9.46 -1.07 16.63
C LEU A 100 10.70 -0.74 15.77
N SER A 101 10.57 0.18 14.82
CA SER A 101 11.68 0.68 14.02
C SER A 101 12.42 1.82 14.73
N ASN A 102 13.73 1.91 14.50
CA ASN A 102 14.53 3.05 14.96
C ASN A 102 14.28 4.32 14.14
N LEU A 103 13.77 4.19 12.90
CA LEU A 103 13.56 5.31 11.97
C LEU A 103 12.26 5.11 11.16
N PRO A 104 11.09 5.04 11.82
CA PRO A 104 9.83 4.80 11.13
C PRO A 104 9.47 5.95 10.19
N ARG A 105 9.01 5.61 8.98
CA ARG A 105 8.48 6.61 8.03
C ARG A 105 7.21 6.13 7.36
N ILE A 106 6.26 7.05 7.22
CA ILE A 106 5.07 6.89 6.38
C ILE A 106 5.18 7.89 5.24
N VAL A 107 5.12 7.41 4.00
CA VAL A 107 5.12 8.22 2.78
C VAL A 107 3.78 8.05 2.10
N ASN A 108 2.99 9.12 2.04
CA ASN A 108 1.76 9.17 1.27
C ASN A 108 2.05 9.86 -0.05
N VAL A 109 1.86 9.14 -1.16
CA VAL A 109 1.99 9.72 -2.50
C VAL A 109 0.66 10.31 -2.90
N SER A 110 0.62 11.63 -3.08
CA SER A 110 -0.56 12.38 -3.51
C SER A 110 -0.39 12.93 -4.92
N SER A 111 -1.46 13.50 -5.47
CA SER A 111 -1.48 14.19 -6.77
C SER A 111 -1.73 15.69 -6.59
N SER A 112 -1.28 16.51 -7.54
CA SER A 112 -1.57 17.95 -7.59
C SER A 112 -3.06 18.26 -7.61
N ILE A 113 -3.90 17.32 -8.06
CA ILE A 113 -5.37 17.42 -8.02
C ILE A 113 -5.87 17.68 -6.59
N VAL A 114 -5.21 17.12 -5.58
CA VAL A 114 -5.61 17.28 -4.16
C VAL A 114 -5.30 18.70 -3.64
N MET A 115 -4.49 19.49 -4.36
CA MET A 115 -4.15 20.87 -3.98
C MET A 115 -5.07 21.93 -4.58
N LEU A 116 -6.01 21.55 -5.46
CA LEU A 116 -7.00 22.43 -6.09
C LEU A 116 -8.35 22.31 -5.38
#